data_AF-A0A7Y5A4T5-F1
#
_entry.id   AF-A0A7Y5A4T5-F1
#
_cell.length_a   1.000
_cell.length_b   1.000
_cell.length_c   1.000
_cell.angle_alpha   90.00
_cell.angle_beta   90.00
_cell.angle_gamma   90.00
#
_symmetry.space_group_name_H-M   'P 1'
#
loop_
_entity.id
_entity.type
_entity.pdbx_description
1 polymer ?
#
loop_
_entity_poly.entity_id
_entity_poly.type
_entity_poly.pdbx_seq_one_letter_code
_entity_poly.pdbx_strand_id
1 'polypeptide(L)'
;MSSTDFLTGAPKFITTRFNSVHKYVWQTLFSEQIIKEKLIKKKTKAERRKEIARLKSISEEASTLVFLFLLNKFFLEGAKAAKQAVDTFKDLNVEGFYIGGNYFSERNDKVIQGDEISQQLLDTIQDEKAKNLVTHSNYVYEILNEYKKFI
;
A
#
# COMPACT_ATOMS: atom_id res chain seq x y z
N MET A 1 -1.83 19.98 2.73
CA MET A 1 -0.88 18.95 3.16
C MET A 1 -0.76 17.96 2.02
N SER A 2 0.46 17.58 1.65
CA SER A 2 0.68 16.57 0.60
C SER A 2 0.27 15.22 1.15
N SER A 3 -0.34 14.34 0.35
CA SER A 3 -0.60 12.97 0.81
C SER A 3 0.68 12.17 1.06
N THR A 4 1.85 12.72 0.71
CA THR A 4 3.17 12.15 0.98
C THR A 4 3.85 12.69 2.23
N ASP A 5 3.21 13.59 2.99
CA ASP A 5 3.83 14.22 4.17
C ASP A 5 4.29 13.16 5.21
N PHE A 6 3.65 11.99 5.23
CA PHE A 6 4.01 10.84 6.08
C PHE A 6 5.38 10.21 5.76
N LEU A 7 5.97 10.50 4.60
CA LEU A 7 7.31 10.00 4.26
C LEU A 7 8.42 10.83 4.90
N THR A 8 8.09 11.98 5.50
CA THR A 8 9.05 12.85 6.17
C THR A 8 9.56 12.16 7.44
N GLY A 9 10.81 11.71 7.42
CA GLY A 9 11.41 10.94 8.51
C GLY A 9 11.29 9.42 8.36
N ALA A 10 10.63 8.94 7.30
CA ALA A 10 10.61 7.52 7.00
C ALA A 10 12.01 7.02 6.57
N PRO A 11 12.40 5.78 6.90
CA PRO A 11 13.64 5.19 6.41
C PRO A 11 13.72 5.19 4.88
N LYS A 12 14.91 5.37 4.32
CA LYS A 12 15.14 5.45 2.87
C LYS A 12 14.54 4.27 2.08
N PHE A 13 14.53 3.07 2.66
CA PHE A 13 13.94 1.90 2.00
C PHE A 13 12.42 2.03 1.85
N ILE A 14 11.70 2.59 2.84
CA ILE A 14 10.26 2.86 2.76
C ILE A 14 9.98 3.87 1.66
N THR A 15 10.71 4.99 1.64
CA THR A 15 10.58 6.02 0.60
C THR A 15 10.82 5.45 -0.79
N THR A 16 11.82 4.57 -0.93
CA THR A 16 12.14 3.91 -2.20
C THR A 16 11.01 2.99 -2.67
N ARG A 17 10.42 2.21 -1.76
CA ARG A 17 9.28 1.34 -2.06
C ARG A 17 8.05 2.15 -2.45
N PHE A 18 7.74 3.22 -1.69
CA PHE A 18 6.65 4.13 -2.03
C PHE A 18 6.83 4.75 -3.41
N ASN A 19 8.02 5.27 -3.73
CA ASN A 19 8.29 5.88 -5.04
C ASN A 19 8.13 4.87 -6.19
N SER A 20 8.46 3.60 -5.95
CA SER A 20 8.24 2.52 -6.93
C SER A 20 6.74 2.28 -7.17
N VAL A 21 5.95 2.23 -6.10
CA VAL A 21 4.48 2.14 -6.18
C VAL A 21 3.91 3.37 -6.89
N HIS A 22 4.36 4.57 -6.53
CA HIS A 22 3.90 5.81 -7.14
C HIS A 22 4.15 5.84 -8.64
N LYS A 23 5.34 5.43 -9.08
CA LYS A 23 5.66 5.32 -10.51
C LYS A 23 4.74 4.32 -11.22
N TYR A 24 4.49 3.16 -10.61
CA TYR A 24 3.58 2.15 -11.16
C TYR A 24 2.13 2.69 -11.27
N VAL A 25 1.62 3.31 -10.21
CA VAL A 25 0.27 3.90 -10.19
C VAL A 25 0.12 4.99 -11.23
N TRP A 26 1.10 5.90 -11.34
CA TRP A 26 1.09 6.95 -12.35
C TRP A 26 1.00 6.38 -13.77
N GLN A 27 1.85 5.39 -14.10
CA GLN A 27 1.86 4.75 -15.42
C GLN A 27 0.56 3.99 -15.72
N THR A 28 -0.06 3.41 -14.70
CA THR A 28 -1.29 2.64 -14.83
C THR A 28 -2.52 3.53 -15.01
N LEU A 29 -2.59 4.65 -14.28
CA LEU A 29 -3.72 5.59 -14.37
C LEU A 29 -3.58 6.56 -15.54
N PHE A 30 -2.36 6.98 -15.86
CA PHE A 30 -2.08 8.07 -16.79
C PHE A 30 -1.08 7.64 -17.86
N SER A 31 -1.58 6.96 -18.89
CA SER A 31 -0.79 6.76 -20.11
C SER A 31 -0.47 8.11 -20.77
N GLU A 32 0.61 8.17 -21.55
CA GLU A 32 0.96 9.39 -22.29
C GLU A 32 -0.19 9.90 -23.16
N GLN A 33 -0.98 8.97 -23.72
CA GLN A 33 -2.15 9.29 -24.53
C GLN A 33 -3.25 9.99 -23.70
N ILE A 34 -3.59 9.43 -22.53
CA ILE A 34 -4.58 10.03 -21.62
C ILE A 34 -4.14 11.44 -21.21
N ILE A 35 -2.87 11.61 -20.86
CA ILE A 35 -2.33 12.92 -20.47
C ILE A 35 -2.47 13.91 -21.64
N LYS A 36 -2.07 13.53 -22.85
CA LYS A 36 -2.20 14.39 -24.04
C LYS A 36 -3.65 14.79 -24.28
N GLU A 37 -4.59 13.84 -24.22
CA GLU A 37 -6.02 14.10 -24.43
C GLU A 37 -6.60 15.08 -23.40
N LYS A 38 -6.21 14.97 -22.12
CA LYS A 38 -6.65 15.92 -21.08
C LYS A 38 -6.04 17.31 -21.28
N LEU A 39 -4.78 17.39 -21.71
CA LEU A 39 -4.08 18.67 -21.91
C LEU A 39 -4.49 19.41 -23.18
N ILE A 40 -4.83 18.72 -24.27
CA ILE A 40 -5.32 19.34 -25.52
C ILE A 40 -6.62 20.12 -25.27
N LYS A 41 -7.47 19.64 -24.34
CA LYS A 41 -8.71 20.32 -23.94
C LYS A 41 -8.48 21.63 -23.18
N LYS A 42 -7.25 21.93 -22.77
CA LYS A 42 -6.89 23.14 -22.01
C LYS A 42 -6.22 24.16 -22.93
N LYS A 43 -6.83 25.34 -23.03
CA LYS A 43 -6.44 26.40 -23.97
C LYS A 43 -5.24 27.18 -23.46
N THR A 44 -5.16 27.41 -22.14
CA THR A 44 -4.10 28.25 -21.56
C THR A 44 -3.03 27.43 -20.85
N LYS A 45 -1.82 28.01 -20.72
CA LYS A 45 -0.72 27.42 -19.94
C LYS A 45 -1.11 27.24 -18.46
N ALA A 46 -1.89 28.18 -17.92
CA ALA A 46 -2.37 28.12 -16.53
C ALA A 46 -3.33 26.94 -16.33
N GLU A 47 -4.29 26.74 -17.24
CA GLU A 47 -5.20 25.59 -17.21
C GLU A 47 -4.47 24.25 -17.33
N ARG A 48 -3.45 24.16 -18.20
CA ARG A 48 -2.61 22.95 -18.32
C ARG A 48 -1.87 22.64 -17.02
N ARG A 49 -1.29 23.66 -16.37
CA ARG A 49 -0.63 23.49 -15.06
C ARG A 49 -1.59 23.02 -13.98
N LYS A 50 -2.80 23.60 -13.94
CA LYS A 50 -3.86 23.18 -13.01
C LYS A 50 -4.29 21.73 -13.24
N GLU A 51 -4.43 21.33 -14.50
CA GLU A 51 -4.77 19.95 -14.85
C GLU A 51 -3.66 18.97 -14.43
N ILE A 52 -2.39 19.28 -14.71
CA ILE A 52 -1.26 18.44 -14.27
C ILE A 52 -1.24 18.31 -12.73
N ALA A 53 -1.46 19.41 -12.01
CA ALA A 53 -1.53 19.37 -10.55
C ALA A 53 -2.68 18.48 -10.05
N ARG A 54 -3.86 18.55 -10.69
CA ARG A 54 -5.00 17.67 -10.40
C ARG A 54 -4.65 16.19 -10.61
N LEU A 55 -4.06 15.84 -11.75
CA LEU A 55 -3.67 14.46 -12.05
C LEU A 55 -2.62 13.93 -11.07
N LYS A 56 -1.65 14.77 -10.69
CA LYS A 56 -0.66 14.44 -9.65
C LYS A 56 -1.31 14.16 -8.31
N SER A 57 -2.21 15.03 -7.86
CA SER A 57 -2.94 14.84 -6.60
C SER A 57 -3.74 13.52 -6.58
N ILE A 58 -4.43 13.19 -7.68
CA ILE A 58 -5.14 11.90 -7.83
C ILE A 58 -4.15 10.73 -7.73
N SER A 59 -3.01 10.84 -8.44
CA SER A 59 -1.98 9.79 -8.41
C SER A 59 -1.40 9.60 -7.02
N GLU A 60 -1.10 10.68 -6.30
CA GLU A 60 -0.48 10.65 -4.98
C GLU A 60 -1.43 10.02 -3.95
N GLU A 61 -2.71 10.37 -4.00
CA GLU A 61 -3.74 9.75 -3.15
C GLU A 61 -3.88 8.25 -3.45
N ALA A 62 -4.05 7.89 -4.72
CA ALA A 62 -4.13 6.50 -5.16
C ALA A 62 -2.88 5.69 -4.76
N SER A 63 -1.69 6.29 -4.90
CA SER A 63 -0.41 5.66 -4.52
C SER A 63 -0.33 5.40 -3.02
N THR A 64 -0.87 6.30 -2.21
CA THR A 64 -0.91 6.16 -0.76
C THR A 64 -1.80 4.98 -0.38
N LEU A 65 -3.02 4.89 -0.92
CA LEU A 65 -3.90 3.76 -0.65
C LEU A 65 -3.33 2.42 -1.14
N VAL A 66 -2.75 2.38 -2.33
CA VAL A 66 -2.10 1.16 -2.84
C VAL A 66 -0.94 0.76 -1.94
N PHE A 67 -0.16 1.72 -1.44
CA PHE A 67 0.95 1.42 -0.54
C PHE A 67 0.46 0.86 0.81
N LEU A 68 -0.58 1.46 1.41
CA LEU A 68 -1.19 0.97 2.65
C LEU A 68 -1.79 -0.44 2.45
N PHE A 69 -2.45 -0.67 1.33
CA PHE A 69 -2.97 -1.99 0.94
C PHE A 69 -1.85 -3.04 0.85
N LEU A 70 -0.74 -2.72 0.18
CA LEU A 70 0.39 -3.64 0.05
C LEU A 70 1.05 -3.93 1.40
N LEU A 71 1.20 -2.93 2.27
CA LEU A 71 1.71 -3.12 3.63
C LEU A 71 0.78 -4.04 4.43
N ASN A 72 -0.52 -3.77 4.40
CA ASN A 72 -1.52 -4.58 5.09
C ASN A 72 -1.46 -6.05 4.65
N LYS A 73 -1.45 -6.30 3.34
CA LYS A 73 -1.30 -7.66 2.78
C LYS A 73 0.02 -8.31 3.20
N PHE A 74 1.13 -7.59 3.13
CA PHE A 74 2.44 -8.11 3.51
C PHE A 74 2.49 -8.56 4.98
N PHE A 75 1.94 -7.76 5.90
CA PHE A 75 1.91 -8.13 7.32
C PHE A 75 1.02 -9.35 7.59
N LEU A 76 -0.18 -9.41 6.99
CA LEU A 76 -1.09 -10.54 7.13
C LEU A 76 -0.52 -11.83 6.52
N GLU A 77 0.10 -11.75 5.35
CA GLU A 77 0.76 -12.90 4.71
C GLU A 77 1.97 -13.37 5.52
N GLY A 78 2.75 -12.44 6.09
CA GLY A 78 3.84 -12.75 7.00
C GLY A 78 3.38 -13.48 8.26
N ALA A 79 2.32 -13.00 8.91
CA ALA A 79 1.72 -13.67 10.08
C ALA A 79 1.18 -15.05 9.72
N LYS A 80 0.48 -15.18 8.58
CA LYS A 80 -0.01 -16.48 8.09
C LYS A 80 1.14 -17.46 7.84
N ALA A 81 2.21 -17.02 7.19
CA ALA A 81 3.38 -17.85 6.94
C ALA A 81 4.07 -18.28 8.24
N ALA A 82 4.20 -17.37 9.22
CA ALA A 82 4.75 -17.69 10.54
C ALA A 82 3.91 -18.75 11.28
N LYS A 83 2.57 -18.58 11.28
CA LYS A 83 1.65 -19.57 11.86
C LYS A 83 1.78 -20.94 11.19
N GLN A 84 1.77 -20.97 9.86
CA GLN A 84 1.91 -22.22 9.10
C GLN A 84 3.26 -22.90 9.36
N ALA A 85 4.34 -22.13 9.46
CA ALA A 85 5.66 -22.68 9.79
C ALA A 85 5.64 -23.32 11.17
N VAL A 86 5.15 -22.61 12.19
CA VAL A 86 5.06 -23.16 13.56
C VAL A 86 4.21 -24.43 13.61
N ASP A 87 3.06 -24.44 12.93
CA ASP A 87 2.17 -25.60 12.89
C ASP A 87 2.88 -26.80 12.23
N THR A 88 3.61 -26.55 11.14
CA THR A 88 4.41 -27.59 10.45
C THR A 88 5.54 -28.14 11.34
N PHE A 89 6.26 -27.28 12.06
CA PHE A 89 7.32 -27.73 12.98
C PHE A 89 6.74 -28.55 14.14
N LYS A 90 5.57 -28.15 14.66
CA LYS A 90 4.87 -28.88 15.70
C LYS A 90 4.48 -30.29 15.25
N ASP A 91 3.99 -30.44 14.02
CA ASP A 91 3.67 -31.74 13.42
C ASP A 91 4.91 -32.67 13.30
N LEU A 92 6.11 -32.08 13.26
CA LEU A 92 7.39 -32.78 13.26
C LEU A 92 7.97 -32.99 14.67
N ASN A 93 7.20 -32.74 15.73
CA ASN A 93 7.66 -32.73 17.13
C ASN A 93 8.81 -31.75 17.40
N VAL A 94 8.85 -30.63 16.70
CA VAL A 94 9.77 -29.52 16.94
C VAL A 94 9.00 -28.37 17.60
N GLU A 95 9.43 -27.95 18.80
CA GLU A 95 8.70 -26.96 19.62
C GLU A 95 8.71 -25.54 19.02
N GLY A 96 9.69 -25.22 18.18
CA GLY A 96 9.80 -23.93 17.52
C GLY A 96 11.08 -23.79 16.71
N PHE A 97 11.26 -22.62 16.09
CA PHE A 97 12.41 -22.32 15.23
C PHE A 97 12.88 -20.87 15.38
N TYR A 98 14.10 -20.58 14.90
CA TYR A 98 14.67 -19.23 14.92
C TYR A 98 14.75 -18.63 13.52
N ILE A 99 14.38 -17.35 13.38
CA ILE A 99 14.66 -16.53 12.19
C ILE A 99 15.25 -15.19 12.64
N GLY A 100 16.46 -14.86 12.16
CA GLY A 100 17.06 -13.54 12.37
C GLY A 100 17.16 -13.12 13.85
N GLY A 101 17.38 -14.07 14.75
CA GLY A 101 17.46 -13.86 16.20
C GLY A 101 16.13 -13.92 16.96
N ASN A 102 14.99 -14.03 16.27
CA ASN A 102 13.68 -14.19 16.90
C ASN A 102 13.29 -15.67 16.98
N TYR A 103 12.75 -16.09 18.13
CA TYR A 103 12.20 -17.44 18.33
C TYR A 103 10.70 -17.45 18.03
N PHE A 104 10.27 -18.42 17.24
CA PHE A 104 8.89 -18.63 16.83
C PHE A 104 8.42 -19.95 17.39
N SER A 105 7.41 -19.88 18.25
CA SER A 105 6.76 -21.05 18.84
C SER A 105 5.29 -20.73 19.08
N GLU A 106 4.46 -21.77 19.00
CA GLU A 106 3.01 -21.72 19.20
C GLU A 106 2.32 -20.48 18.55
N ARG A 107 1.83 -19.57 19.39
CA ARG A 107 1.20 -18.30 19.01
C ARG A 107 1.84 -17.15 19.78
N ASN A 108 3.17 -17.20 19.96
CA ASN A 108 3.89 -16.13 20.63
C ASN A 108 3.83 -14.80 19.83
N ASP A 109 4.28 -13.72 20.44
CA ASP A 109 4.24 -12.36 19.86
C ASP A 109 4.87 -12.30 18.47
N LYS A 110 5.92 -13.08 18.20
CA LYS A 110 6.60 -13.08 16.89
C LYS A 110 5.76 -13.73 15.80
N VAL A 111 4.91 -14.68 16.14
CA VAL A 111 3.99 -15.36 15.23
C VAL A 111 2.81 -14.45 14.86
N ILE A 112 2.30 -13.68 15.82
CA ILE A 112 1.11 -12.82 15.63
C ILE A 112 1.45 -11.36 15.29
N GLN A 113 2.72 -10.98 15.35
CA GLN A 113 3.19 -9.60 15.14
C GLN A 113 2.62 -8.96 13.87
N GLY A 114 2.52 -9.71 12.76
CA GLY A 114 1.97 -9.19 11.52
C GLY A 114 0.49 -8.82 11.64
N ASP A 115 -0.31 -9.59 12.39
CA ASP A 115 -1.72 -9.26 12.64
C ASP A 115 -1.84 -7.98 13.48
N GLU A 116 -1.01 -7.84 14.52
CA GLU A 116 -1.02 -6.66 15.39
C GLU A 116 -0.64 -5.38 14.63
N ILE A 117 0.43 -5.44 13.83
CA ILE A 117 0.86 -4.29 13.03
C ILE A 117 -0.17 -3.95 11.95
N SER A 118 -0.77 -4.96 11.31
CA SER A 118 -1.87 -4.77 10.36
C SER A 118 -3.06 -4.06 11.03
N GLN A 119 -3.48 -4.51 12.21
CA GLN A 119 -4.57 -3.88 12.94
C GLN A 119 -4.25 -2.42 13.31
N GLN A 120 -3.05 -2.17 13.84
CA GLN A 120 -2.60 -0.81 14.15
C GLN A 120 -2.60 0.10 12.91
N LEU A 121 -2.12 -0.40 11.76
CA LEU A 121 -2.16 0.32 10.50
C LEU A 121 -3.60 0.69 10.12
N LEU A 122 -4.52 -0.27 10.18
CA LEU A 122 -5.93 -0.06 9.85
C LEU A 122 -6.62 0.93 10.80
N ASP A 123 -6.23 0.98 12.06
CA ASP A 123 -6.79 1.90 13.05
C ASP A 123 -6.29 3.34 12.86
N THR A 124 -5.16 3.55 12.18
CA THR A 124 -4.70 4.90 11.80
C THR A 124 -5.45 5.49 10.60
N ILE A 125 -6.19 4.68 9.84
CA ILE A 125 -6.95 5.14 8.66
C ILE A 125 -8.31 5.66 9.12
N GLN A 126 -8.45 6.98 9.19
CA GLN A 126 -9.69 7.65 9.62
C GLN A 126 -10.76 7.69 8.52
N ASP A 127 -10.37 7.65 7.25
CA ASP A 127 -11.32 7.61 6.14
C ASP A 127 -11.84 6.19 5.95
N GLU A 128 -13.13 5.98 6.26
CA GLU A 128 -13.77 4.67 6.17
C GLU A 128 -13.81 4.10 4.75
N LYS A 129 -13.90 4.93 3.71
CA LYS A 129 -13.85 4.45 2.32
C LYS A 129 -12.46 3.95 1.99
N ALA A 130 -11.42 4.71 2.39
CA ALA A 130 -10.03 4.29 2.25
C ALA A 130 -9.75 3.00 3.03
N LYS A 131 -10.19 2.92 4.29
CA LYS A 131 -10.04 1.74 5.14
C LYS A 131 -10.73 0.52 4.51
N ASN A 132 -11.94 0.71 3.97
CA ASN A 132 -12.68 -0.34 3.27
C ASN A 132 -11.92 -0.87 2.04
N LEU A 133 -11.31 0.02 1.24
CA LEU A 133 -10.47 -0.39 0.10
C LEU A 133 -9.23 -1.16 0.55
N VAL A 134 -8.53 -0.71 1.58
CA VAL A 134 -7.33 -1.38 2.10
C VAL A 134 -7.64 -2.77 2.69
N THR A 135 -8.80 -2.93 3.30
CA THR A 135 -9.22 -4.17 3.99
C THR A 135 -9.84 -5.20 3.05
N HIS A 136 -10.73 -4.77 2.16
CA HIS A 136 -11.55 -5.69 1.36
C HIS A 136 -11.05 -5.90 -0.07
N SER A 137 -10.09 -5.10 -0.54
CA SER A 137 -9.48 -5.39 -1.84
C SER A 137 -8.66 -6.68 -1.79
N ASN A 138 -8.71 -7.43 -2.89
CA ASN A 138 -7.84 -8.57 -3.14
C ASN A 138 -6.66 -8.17 -4.00
N TYR A 139 -6.84 -7.17 -4.86
CA TYR A 139 -5.85 -6.78 -5.86
C TYR A 139 -5.74 -5.26 -6.00
N VAL A 140 -4.54 -4.80 -6.34
CA VAL A 140 -4.24 -3.38 -6.57
C VAL A 140 -5.17 -2.74 -7.61
N TYR A 141 -5.56 -3.48 -8.65
CA TYR A 141 -6.41 -2.94 -9.72
C TYR A 141 -7.81 -2.52 -9.23
N GLU A 142 -8.30 -3.13 -8.15
CA GLU A 142 -9.62 -2.81 -7.57
C GLU A 142 -9.59 -1.40 -6.97
N ILE A 143 -8.51 -1.07 -6.25
CA ILE A 143 -8.26 0.28 -5.74
C ILE A 143 -8.12 1.27 -6.91
N LEU A 144 -7.31 0.94 -7.92
CA LEU A 144 -7.09 1.83 -9.06
C LEU A 144 -8.36 2.08 -9.89
N ASN A 145 -9.29 1.12 -9.95
CA ASN A 145 -10.55 1.29 -10.65
C ASN A 145 -11.45 2.35 -10.00
N GLU A 146 -11.38 2.55 -8.68
CA GLU A 146 -12.06 3.65 -8.02
C GLU A 146 -11.52 5.01 -8.49
N TYR A 147 -10.21 5.10 -8.69
CA TYR A 147 -9.58 6.35 -9.13
C TYR A 147 -9.78 6.67 -10.60
N LYS A 148 -9.96 5.66 -11.47
CA LYS A 148 -10.25 5.86 -12.90
C LYS A 148 -11.51 6.69 -13.14
N LYS A 149 -12.47 6.69 -12.21
CA LYS A 149 -13.71 7.48 -12.28
C LYS A 149 -13.46 8.99 -12.27
N PHE A 150 -12.32 9.43 -11.73
CA PHE A 150 -11.95 10.83 -11.63
C PHE A 150 -11.06 11.32 -12.78
N ILE A 151 -10.67 10.44 -13.71
CA ILE A 151 -9.71 10.77 -14.77
C ILE A 151 -10.43 11.46 -15.92
#